data_AF-A0A1Y2I7I6-F1
#
_entry.id   AF-A0A1Y2I7I6-F1
#
_cell.length_a   1.000
_cell.length_b   1.000
_cell.length_c   1.000
_cell.angle_alpha   90.00
_cell.angle_beta   90.00
_cell.angle_gamma   90.00
#
_symmetry.space_group_name_H-M   'P 1'
#
loop_
_entity.id
_entity.type
_entity.pdbx_description
1 polymer ?
#
loop_
_entity_poly.entity_id
_entity_poly.type
_entity_poly.pdbx_seq_one_letter_code
_entity_poly.pdbx_strand_id
1 'polypeptide(L)'
;MKATSLHTLSFAFFIVSLLSLCATLLHGWRSRERNSERLYTWRGDDYPHVWSLPELRKVFIAHEDSPHYSVETELGIAEWNATLPRGGALLYLGPECRPFTLSLFHQLKCLNIIRDTSIDLYRDVSPLENIAESKYPLVCHCMNYLRQTTMCRADLRLETVRAATGGQMTVSDISHTCKDWTAVYEAAEQNYRDYLAEAGVME
;
A
#
# COMPACT_ATOMS: atom_id res chain seq x y z
N MET A 1 16.39 -19.43 54.24
CA MET A 1 15.29 -18.94 53.37
C MET A 1 15.14 -19.90 52.20
N LYS A 2 13.93 -20.38 51.95
CA LYS A 2 13.66 -21.68 51.29
C LYS A 2 13.63 -21.56 49.75
N ALA A 3 14.54 -22.24 49.07
CA ALA A 3 14.60 -22.34 47.60
C ALA A 3 13.28 -22.85 46.97
N THR A 4 12.48 -23.62 47.72
CA THR A 4 11.15 -24.07 47.30
C THR A 4 10.17 -22.93 47.01
N SER A 5 10.29 -21.80 47.70
CA SER A 5 9.46 -20.60 47.47
C SER A 5 9.73 -19.95 46.11
N LEU A 6 10.97 -20.02 45.63
CA LEU A 6 11.36 -19.42 44.36
C LEU A 6 10.88 -20.27 43.17
N HIS A 7 10.98 -21.60 43.29
CA HIS A 7 10.47 -22.53 42.28
C HIS A 7 8.94 -22.46 42.14
N THR A 8 8.19 -22.32 43.24
CA THR A 8 6.73 -22.14 43.19
C THR A 8 6.33 -20.82 42.51
N LEU A 9 7.07 -19.75 42.76
CA LEU A 9 6.85 -18.45 42.11
C LEU A 9 7.14 -18.52 40.60
N SER A 10 8.29 -19.09 40.19
CA SER A 10 8.61 -19.26 38.77
C SER A 10 7.59 -20.13 38.03
N PHE A 11 7.11 -21.21 38.64
CA PHE A 11 6.10 -22.08 38.04
C PHE A 11 4.75 -21.35 37.88
N ALA A 12 4.34 -20.57 38.87
CA ALA A 12 3.15 -19.75 38.79
C ALA A 12 3.24 -18.70 37.67
N PHE A 13 4.38 -18.00 37.54
CA PHE A 13 4.60 -17.04 36.45
C PHE A 13 4.56 -17.71 35.07
N PHE A 14 5.17 -18.88 34.92
CA PHE A 14 5.15 -19.62 33.66
C PHE A 14 3.73 -20.02 33.24
N ILE A 15 2.90 -20.48 34.19
CA ILE A 15 1.50 -20.80 33.94
C ILE A 15 0.72 -19.55 33.53
N VAL A 16 0.88 -18.43 34.24
CA VAL A 16 0.19 -17.18 33.89
C VAL A 16 0.58 -16.70 32.50
N SER A 17 1.87 -16.73 32.15
CA SER A 17 2.33 -16.37 30.80
C SER A 17 1.76 -17.29 29.72
N LEU A 18 1.68 -18.60 29.96
CA LEU A 18 1.04 -19.54 29.04
C LEU A 18 -0.46 -19.28 28.89
N LEU A 19 -1.17 -19.00 29.97
CA LEU A 19 -2.60 -18.66 29.93
C LEU A 19 -2.85 -17.35 29.19
N SER A 20 -2.01 -16.33 29.41
CA SER A 20 -2.09 -15.06 28.68
C SER A 20 -1.80 -15.23 27.20
N LEU A 21 -0.78 -16.01 26.82
CA LEU A 21 -0.47 -16.31 25.42
C LEU A 21 -1.61 -17.10 24.75
N CYS A 22 -2.17 -18.10 25.45
CA CYS A 22 -3.29 -18.87 24.93
C CYS A 22 -4.52 -17.98 24.74
N ALA A 23 -4.81 -17.08 25.68
CA ALA A 23 -5.91 -16.13 25.58
C ALA A 23 -5.72 -15.14 24.41
N THR A 24 -4.51 -14.62 24.17
CA THR A 24 -4.25 -13.72 23.04
C THR A 24 -4.33 -14.44 21.69
N LEU A 25 -3.83 -15.67 21.61
CA LEU A 25 -3.95 -16.50 20.41
C LEU A 25 -5.43 -16.85 20.12
N LEU A 26 -6.20 -17.22 21.15
CA LEU A 26 -7.64 -17.49 21.02
C LEU A 26 -8.43 -16.24 20.62
N HIS A 27 -8.11 -15.08 21.21
CA HIS A 27 -8.72 -13.81 20.81
C HIS A 27 -8.38 -13.43 19.37
N GLY A 28 -7.13 -13.59 18.95
CA GLY A 28 -6.68 -13.33 17.59
C GLY A 28 -7.36 -14.25 16.57
N TRP A 29 -7.42 -15.55 16.88
CA TRP A 29 -8.09 -16.54 16.03
C TRP A 29 -9.59 -16.26 15.92
N ARG A 30 -10.28 -16.03 17.04
CA ARG A 30 -11.72 -15.74 17.06
C ARG A 30 -12.09 -14.39 16.44
N SER A 31 -11.20 -13.40 16.54
CA SER A 31 -11.37 -12.11 15.84
C SER A 31 -11.24 -12.28 14.33
N ARG A 32 -10.31 -13.12 13.88
CA ARG A 32 -10.09 -13.42 12.45
C ARG A 32 -11.28 -14.16 11.85
N GLU A 33 -11.82 -15.19 12.52
CA GLU A 33 -13.03 -15.89 12.07
C GLU A 33 -14.26 -14.97 12.04
N ARG A 34 -14.48 -14.17 13.09
CA ARG A 34 -15.62 -13.25 13.14
C ARG A 34 -15.60 -12.21 12.02
N ASN A 35 -14.41 -11.79 11.58
CA ASN A 35 -14.28 -10.85 10.48
C ASN A 35 -14.49 -11.51 9.11
N SER A 36 -14.24 -12.82 8.96
CA SER A 36 -14.57 -13.56 7.74
C SER A 36 -16.06 -13.85 7.60
N GLU A 37 -16.81 -13.91 8.70
CA GLU A 37 -18.26 -14.20 8.70
C GLU A 37 -19.15 -12.95 8.74
N ARG A 38 -18.59 -11.75 8.97
CA ARG A 38 -19.39 -10.53 9.03
C ARG A 38 -19.96 -10.20 7.64
N LEU A 39 -21.29 -10.27 7.54
CA LEU A 39 -22.02 -9.75 6.39
C LEU A 39 -22.02 -8.21 6.45
N TYR A 40 -21.60 -7.58 5.37
CA TYR A 40 -21.61 -6.13 5.19
C TYR A 40 -22.76 -5.73 4.27
N THR A 41 -23.41 -4.60 4.58
CA THR A 41 -24.46 -4.03 3.72
C THR A 41 -23.89 -3.28 2.52
N TRP A 42 -22.59 -2.92 2.55
CA TRP A 42 -21.88 -2.13 1.53
C TRP A 42 -22.42 -0.70 1.35
N ARG A 43 -23.31 -0.24 2.24
CA ARG A 43 -23.92 1.09 2.23
C ARG A 43 -23.31 1.99 3.31
N GLY A 44 -23.21 3.28 3.00
CA GLY A 44 -22.57 4.24 3.91
C GLY A 44 -21.16 3.77 4.29
N ASP A 45 -20.93 3.62 5.60
CA ASP A 45 -19.65 3.17 6.19
C ASP A 45 -19.61 1.67 6.56
N ASP A 46 -20.64 0.89 6.22
CA ASP A 46 -20.69 -0.54 6.55
C ASP A 46 -20.08 -1.41 5.43
N TYR A 47 -18.75 -1.38 5.37
CA TYR A 47 -17.91 -2.18 4.47
C TYR A 47 -16.56 -2.49 5.15
N PRO A 48 -15.80 -3.50 4.71
CA PRO A 48 -14.50 -3.78 5.28
C PRO A 48 -13.48 -2.70 4.90
N HIS A 49 -12.76 -2.14 5.88
CA HIS A 49 -11.68 -1.17 5.64
C HIS A 49 -10.37 -1.81 5.14
N VAL A 50 -10.29 -3.14 5.13
CA VAL A 50 -9.16 -3.90 4.62
C VAL A 50 -9.69 -4.87 3.58
N TRP A 51 -9.05 -4.88 2.41
CA TRP A 51 -9.41 -5.85 1.39
C TRP A 51 -8.85 -7.22 1.75
N SER A 52 -9.74 -8.19 1.93
CA SER A 52 -9.41 -9.55 2.34
C SER A 52 -8.75 -10.33 1.20
N LEU A 53 -7.42 -10.24 1.12
CA LEU A 53 -6.59 -11.07 0.26
C LEU A 53 -5.88 -12.14 1.10
N PRO A 54 -5.45 -13.27 0.49
CA PRO A 54 -4.54 -14.20 1.12
C PRO A 54 -3.27 -13.50 1.62
N GLU A 55 -2.59 -14.11 2.59
CA GLU A 55 -1.35 -13.55 3.12
C GLU A 55 -0.33 -13.38 1.99
N LEU A 56 0.14 -12.14 1.81
CA LEU A 56 1.10 -11.80 0.77
C LEU A 56 2.48 -12.34 1.14
N ARG A 57 3.12 -13.03 0.20
CA ARG A 57 4.50 -13.50 0.36
C ARG A 57 5.44 -12.33 0.58
N LYS A 58 6.52 -12.56 1.32
CA LYS A 58 7.64 -11.61 1.42
C LYS A 58 8.59 -11.84 0.25
N VAL A 59 9.08 -10.75 -0.33
CA VAL A 59 10.07 -10.76 -1.40
C VAL A 59 11.19 -9.79 -1.07
N PHE A 60 12.38 -10.04 -1.62
CA PHE A 60 13.50 -9.11 -1.52
C PHE A 60 13.57 -8.29 -2.79
N ILE A 61 13.67 -6.96 -2.65
CA ILE A 61 13.78 -6.03 -3.76
C ILE A 61 15.00 -5.16 -3.48
N ALA A 62 15.96 -5.14 -4.41
CA ALA A 62 17.06 -4.19 -4.38
C ALA A 62 16.68 -2.95 -5.20
N HIS A 63 17.16 -1.78 -4.77
CA HIS A 63 17.15 -0.61 -5.63
C HIS A 63 18.16 -0.81 -6.76
N GLU A 64 17.75 -0.56 -8.00
CA GLU A 64 18.62 -0.58 -9.17
C GLU A 64 18.57 0.74 -9.91
N ASP A 65 19.72 1.18 -10.42
CA ASP A 65 19.76 2.30 -11.37
C ASP A 65 19.24 1.78 -12.71
N SER A 66 18.02 2.18 -13.04
CA SER A 66 17.28 1.66 -14.19
C SER A 66 16.82 2.79 -15.12
N PRO A 67 16.81 2.58 -16.45
CA PRO A 67 16.15 3.51 -17.36
C PRO A 67 14.61 3.47 -17.26
N HIS A 68 14.05 2.48 -16.55
CA HIS A 68 12.61 2.35 -16.31
C HIS A 68 12.04 3.50 -15.49
N TYR A 69 10.77 3.80 -15.73
CA TYR A 69 10.00 4.89 -15.12
C TYR A 69 10.63 6.27 -15.33
N SER A 70 11.30 6.44 -16.46
CA SER A 70 11.87 7.74 -16.86
C SER A 70 10.81 8.84 -16.77
N VAL A 71 11.22 10.00 -16.24
CA VAL A 71 10.29 11.06 -15.86
C VAL A 71 9.58 11.64 -17.06
N GLU A 72 10.11 11.61 -18.28
CA GLU A 72 9.52 12.39 -19.38
C GLU A 72 9.49 11.72 -20.76
N THR A 73 10.19 10.61 -20.92
CA THR A 73 10.23 9.86 -22.19
C THR A 73 8.89 9.20 -22.48
N GLU A 74 8.61 8.92 -23.75
CA GLU A 74 7.40 8.17 -24.15
C GLU A 74 7.31 6.80 -23.48
N LEU A 75 8.42 6.08 -23.41
CA LEU A 75 8.50 4.79 -22.70
C LEU A 75 8.20 4.98 -21.21
N GLY A 76 8.81 5.98 -20.57
CA GLY A 76 8.56 6.29 -19.17
C GLY A 76 7.09 6.63 -18.90
N ILE A 77 6.44 7.43 -19.76
CA ILE A 77 5.00 7.72 -19.67
C ILE A 77 4.19 6.41 -19.69
N ALA A 78 4.51 5.50 -20.63
CA ALA A 78 3.83 4.22 -20.74
C ALA A 78 4.03 3.36 -19.48
N GLU A 79 5.24 3.33 -18.91
CA GLU A 79 5.56 2.59 -17.68
C GLU A 79 4.83 3.16 -16.47
N TRP A 80 4.81 4.48 -16.30
CA TRP A 80 4.04 5.16 -15.25
C TRP A 80 2.54 4.86 -15.36
N ASN A 81 2.00 4.83 -16.58
CA ASN A 81 0.60 4.49 -16.81
C ASN A 81 0.31 2.99 -16.53
N ALA A 82 1.29 2.12 -16.76
CA ALA A 82 1.21 0.69 -16.46
C ALA A 82 1.38 0.34 -14.97
N THR A 83 1.60 1.32 -14.10
CA THR A 83 1.66 1.08 -12.64
C THR A 83 0.31 0.70 -12.04
N LEU A 84 -0.80 0.88 -12.76
CA LEU A 84 -2.14 0.54 -12.30
C LEU A 84 -2.70 -0.66 -13.06
N PRO A 85 -3.58 -1.46 -12.44
CA PRO A 85 -4.40 -2.45 -13.14
C PRO A 85 -5.21 -1.85 -14.29
N ARG A 86 -5.76 -2.69 -15.17
CA ARG A 86 -6.63 -2.26 -16.28
C ARG A 86 -7.86 -1.47 -15.83
N GLY A 87 -8.40 -1.77 -14.65
CA GLY A 87 -9.48 -0.99 -14.01
C GLY A 87 -9.01 0.35 -13.41
N GLY A 88 -7.76 0.75 -13.65
CA GLY A 88 -7.13 1.90 -13.03
C GLY A 88 -6.92 1.69 -11.53
N ALA A 89 -7.23 2.72 -10.73
CA ALA A 89 -7.08 2.67 -9.27
C ALA A 89 -8.37 2.23 -8.55
N LEU A 90 -9.39 1.76 -9.29
CA LEU A 90 -10.69 1.42 -8.74
C LEU A 90 -10.86 -0.09 -8.60
N LEU A 91 -11.56 -0.47 -7.53
CA LEU A 91 -12.14 -1.78 -7.31
C LEU A 91 -13.66 -1.62 -7.20
N TYR A 92 -14.40 -2.62 -7.66
CA TYR A 92 -15.86 -2.65 -7.60
C TYR A 92 -16.28 -3.78 -6.67
N LEU A 93 -16.77 -3.44 -5.48
CA LEU A 93 -17.00 -4.41 -4.41
C LEU A 93 -18.45 -4.38 -3.91
N GLY A 94 -18.90 -5.53 -3.42
CA GLY A 94 -20.26 -5.73 -2.93
C GLY A 94 -21.29 -5.96 -4.04
N PRO A 95 -22.54 -6.28 -3.67
CA PRO A 95 -23.57 -6.70 -4.62
C PRO A 95 -23.97 -5.62 -5.65
N GLU A 96 -23.75 -4.34 -5.32
CA GLU A 96 -24.08 -3.21 -6.19
C GLU A 96 -22.84 -2.67 -6.92
N CYS A 97 -21.74 -3.44 -6.99
CA CYS A 97 -20.49 -3.02 -7.65
C CYS A 97 -20.00 -1.63 -7.22
N ARG A 98 -20.01 -1.34 -5.90
CA ARG A 98 -19.64 -0.01 -5.40
C ARG A 98 -18.14 0.25 -5.64
N PRO A 99 -17.75 1.44 -6.15
CA PRO A 99 -16.35 1.76 -6.38
C PRO A 99 -15.59 2.09 -5.08
N PHE A 100 -14.40 1.54 -4.96
CA PHE A 100 -13.42 1.78 -3.89
C PHE A 100 -12.02 1.96 -4.49
N THR A 101 -11.09 2.55 -3.75
CA THR A 101 -9.67 2.58 -4.13
C THR A 101 -8.81 1.98 -3.03
N LEU A 102 -7.87 1.12 -3.41
CA LEU A 102 -6.85 0.64 -2.47
C LEU A 102 -5.83 1.73 -2.21
N SER A 103 -5.34 1.81 -0.97
CA SER A 103 -4.26 2.75 -0.63
C SER A 103 -3.04 2.58 -1.52
N LEU A 104 -2.71 1.33 -1.91
CA LEU A 104 -1.62 1.04 -2.84
C LEU A 104 -1.79 1.76 -4.19
N PHE A 105 -2.92 1.56 -4.86
CA PHE A 105 -3.17 2.15 -6.18
C PHE A 105 -3.38 3.67 -6.10
N HIS A 106 -3.97 4.16 -5.02
CA HIS A 106 -4.09 5.60 -4.79
C HIS A 106 -2.71 6.25 -4.68
N GLN A 107 -1.77 5.66 -3.93
CA GLN A 107 -0.39 6.16 -3.83
C GLN A 107 0.29 6.23 -5.19
N LEU A 108 0.20 5.17 -5.99
CA LEU A 108 0.78 5.12 -7.34
C LEU A 108 0.14 6.14 -8.29
N LYS A 109 -1.19 6.29 -8.24
CA LYS A 109 -1.90 7.31 -9.02
C LYS A 109 -1.46 8.73 -8.64
N CYS A 110 -1.34 9.01 -7.33
CA CYS A 110 -0.84 10.30 -6.83
C CYS A 110 0.57 10.60 -7.31
N LEU A 111 1.48 9.61 -7.30
CA LEU A 111 2.85 9.78 -7.80
C LEU A 111 2.87 10.16 -9.28
N ASN A 112 2.08 9.48 -10.13
CA ASN A 112 2.02 9.81 -11.54
C ASN A 112 1.39 11.20 -11.79
N ILE A 113 0.38 11.61 -11.02
CA ILE A 113 -0.20 12.97 -11.09
C ILE A 113 0.84 14.05 -10.78
N ILE A 114 1.63 13.86 -9.73
CA ILE A 114 2.69 14.81 -9.34
C ILE A 114 3.76 14.88 -10.43
N ARG A 115 4.18 13.73 -10.96
CA ARG A 115 5.14 13.63 -12.06
C ARG A 115 4.64 14.35 -13.31
N ASP A 116 3.43 14.06 -13.76
CA ASP A 116 2.78 14.71 -14.91
C ASP A 116 2.71 16.24 -14.75
N THR A 117 2.23 16.70 -13.59
CA THR A 117 2.10 18.14 -13.33
C THR A 117 3.47 18.84 -13.24
N SER A 118 4.49 18.14 -12.74
CA SER A 118 5.86 18.68 -12.68
C SER A 118 6.46 18.89 -14.07
N ILE A 119 6.15 18.00 -15.02
CA ILE A 119 6.58 18.13 -16.42
C ILE A 119 5.90 19.31 -17.09
N ASP A 120 4.60 19.47 -16.88
CA ASP A 120 3.84 20.61 -17.43
C ASP A 120 4.39 21.95 -16.94
N LEU A 121 4.72 22.03 -15.65
CA LEU A 121 5.37 23.20 -15.05
C LEU A 121 6.77 23.45 -15.63
N TYR A 122 7.56 22.38 -15.82
CA TYR A 122 8.93 22.51 -16.33
C TYR A 122 8.99 22.96 -17.79
N ARG A 123 8.06 22.47 -18.62
CA ARG A 123 8.03 22.75 -20.06
C ARG A 123 7.24 24.01 -20.44
N ASP A 124 6.62 24.68 -19.46
CA ASP A 124 5.76 25.86 -19.68
C ASP A 124 4.65 25.60 -20.71
N VAL A 125 4.14 24.36 -20.76
CA VAL A 125 3.17 23.90 -21.78
C VAL A 125 1.77 24.43 -21.50
N SER A 126 1.53 24.95 -20.31
CA SER A 126 0.27 25.53 -19.89
C SER A 126 0.56 26.81 -19.11
N PRO A 127 -0.16 27.92 -19.39
CA PRO A 127 -0.08 29.12 -18.57
C PRO A 127 -0.20 28.75 -17.09
N LEU A 128 0.66 29.32 -16.25
CA LEU A 128 0.67 29.03 -14.81
C LEU A 128 -0.72 29.21 -14.17
N GLU A 129 -1.53 30.14 -14.68
CA GLU A 129 -2.92 30.35 -14.27
C GLU A 129 -3.81 29.11 -14.50
N ASN A 130 -3.67 28.44 -15.65
CA ASN A 130 -4.44 27.22 -15.97
C ASN A 130 -4.03 26.04 -15.09
N ILE A 131 -2.74 25.91 -14.77
CA ILE A 131 -2.23 24.87 -13.87
C ILE A 131 -2.71 25.15 -12.43
N ALA A 132 -2.65 26.41 -12.00
CA ALA A 132 -3.08 26.84 -10.68
C ALA A 132 -4.58 26.60 -10.45
N GLU A 133 -5.42 26.79 -11.46
CA GLU A 133 -6.87 26.60 -11.33
C GLU A 133 -7.29 25.13 -11.41
N SER A 134 -6.68 24.32 -12.29
CA SER A 134 -7.16 22.96 -12.58
C SER A 134 -6.39 21.83 -11.90
N LYS A 135 -5.06 21.92 -11.79
CA LYS A 135 -4.20 20.81 -11.31
C LYS A 135 -3.70 21.02 -9.89
N TYR A 136 -3.48 22.27 -9.47
CA TYR A 136 -2.86 22.58 -8.17
C TYR A 136 -3.59 21.99 -6.95
N PRO A 137 -4.94 22.10 -6.82
CA PRO A 137 -5.64 21.50 -5.68
C PRO A 137 -5.44 19.98 -5.59
N LEU A 138 -5.43 19.30 -6.75
CA LEU A 138 -5.22 17.87 -6.84
C LEU A 138 -3.79 17.49 -6.46
N VAL A 139 -2.79 18.24 -6.90
CA VAL A 139 -1.39 18.03 -6.50
C VAL A 139 -1.23 18.22 -4.99
N CYS A 140 -1.82 19.27 -4.40
CA CYS A 140 -1.79 19.47 -2.95
C CYS A 140 -2.42 18.30 -2.19
N HIS A 141 -3.56 17.78 -2.67
CA HIS A 141 -4.17 16.57 -2.13
C HIS A 141 -3.20 15.37 -2.20
N CYS A 142 -2.63 15.11 -3.37
CA CYS A 142 -1.70 14.00 -3.61
C CYS A 142 -0.46 14.10 -2.70
N MET A 143 0.14 15.28 -2.60
CA MET A 143 1.30 15.54 -1.74
C MET A 143 0.97 15.29 -0.27
N ASN A 144 -0.18 15.76 0.21
CA ASN A 144 -0.59 15.52 1.59
C ASN A 144 -0.92 14.03 1.86
N TYR A 145 -1.49 13.32 0.89
CA TYR A 145 -1.77 11.89 1.00
C TYR A 145 -0.48 11.06 1.08
N LEU A 146 0.48 11.34 0.20
CA LEU A 146 1.79 10.68 0.20
C LEU A 146 2.56 10.99 1.49
N ARG A 147 2.59 12.25 1.93
CA ARG A 147 3.22 12.65 3.20
C ARG A 147 2.66 11.87 4.40
N GLN A 148 1.33 11.75 4.50
CA GLN A 148 0.70 10.97 5.57
C GLN A 148 1.06 9.49 5.50
N THR A 149 1.09 8.92 4.30
CA THR A 149 1.46 7.52 4.10
C THR A 149 2.91 7.26 4.50
N THR A 150 3.85 8.07 4.02
CA THR A 150 5.28 7.86 4.23
C THR A 150 5.65 7.99 5.71
N MET A 151 5.06 8.94 6.43
CA MET A 151 5.28 9.07 7.88
C MET A 151 4.79 7.85 8.68
N CYS A 152 3.72 7.19 8.24
CA CYS A 152 3.17 6.01 8.93
C CYS A 152 3.91 4.70 8.60
N ARG A 153 4.68 4.67 7.50
CA ARG A 153 5.32 3.45 6.97
C ARG A 153 6.78 3.69 6.58
N ALA A 154 7.44 4.63 7.25
CA ALA A 154 8.83 4.97 6.97
C ALA A 154 9.74 3.76 7.20
N ASP A 155 10.66 3.51 6.27
CA ASP A 155 11.78 2.62 6.52
C ASP A 155 12.79 3.34 7.42
N LEU A 156 13.06 2.76 8.59
CA LEU A 156 14.00 3.30 9.58
C LEU A 156 15.41 2.71 9.41
N ARG A 157 15.66 2.01 8.30
CA ARG A 157 16.97 1.47 7.98
C ARG A 157 17.99 2.60 7.78
N LEU A 158 19.18 2.40 8.34
CA LEU A 158 20.30 3.31 8.15
C LEU A 158 20.89 3.11 6.75
N GLU A 159 21.04 4.23 6.03
CA GLU A 159 21.77 4.28 4.76
C GLU A 159 23.27 4.14 5.00
N THR A 160 23.95 3.35 4.17
CA THR A 160 25.40 3.19 4.28
C THR A 160 26.10 4.36 3.58
N VAL A 161 27.02 5.03 4.27
CA VAL A 161 27.82 6.12 3.71
C VAL A 161 29.06 5.54 3.03
N ARG A 162 29.20 5.75 1.72
CA ARG A 162 30.34 5.32 0.91
C ARG A 162 31.46 6.35 0.89
N ALA A 163 31.13 7.64 0.98
CA ALA A 163 32.07 8.74 0.96
C ALA A 163 31.59 9.92 1.81
N ALA A 164 32.53 10.66 2.41
CA ALA A 164 32.23 11.83 3.24
C ALA A 164 31.92 13.11 2.42
N THR A 165 32.26 13.13 1.13
CA THR A 165 32.01 14.25 0.20
C THR A 165 31.91 13.74 -1.24
N GLY A 166 31.17 14.44 -2.10
CA GLY A 166 31.04 14.11 -3.54
C GLY A 166 29.65 13.61 -3.92
N GLY A 167 29.46 13.17 -5.17
CA GLY A 167 28.22 12.49 -5.59
C GLY A 167 28.13 11.07 -5.02
N GLN A 168 26.91 10.53 -4.91
CA GLN A 168 26.65 9.16 -4.42
C GLN A 168 27.26 8.88 -3.03
N MET A 169 27.09 9.82 -2.09
CA MET A 169 27.59 9.66 -0.72
C MET A 169 26.98 8.46 0.01
N THR A 170 25.73 8.10 -0.32
CA THR A 170 25.03 6.95 0.23
C THR A 170 24.90 5.84 -0.80
N VAL A 171 24.87 4.61 -0.31
CA VAL A 171 24.62 3.42 -1.12
C VAL A 171 23.14 3.07 -1.04
N SER A 172 22.42 3.27 -2.13
CA SER A 172 21.00 2.90 -2.24
C SER A 172 20.79 1.43 -2.61
N ASP A 173 21.82 0.68 -3.05
CA ASP A 173 21.76 -0.71 -3.55
C ASP A 173 21.46 -1.78 -2.47
N ILE A 174 20.76 -1.39 -1.41
CA ILE A 174 20.33 -2.27 -0.35
C ILE A 174 19.08 -3.07 -0.74
N SER A 175 19.05 -4.34 -0.35
CA SER A 175 17.86 -5.16 -0.49
C SER A 175 16.86 -4.89 0.64
N HIS A 176 15.64 -4.49 0.29
CA HIS A 176 14.52 -4.33 1.20
C HIS A 176 13.64 -5.58 1.23
N THR A 177 12.99 -5.84 2.36
CA THR A 177 11.97 -6.89 2.47
C THR A 177 10.60 -6.27 2.22
N CYS A 178 10.00 -6.60 1.08
CA CYS A 178 8.71 -6.08 0.62
C CYS A 178 7.62 -7.15 0.67
N LYS A 179 6.37 -6.74 0.48
CA LYS A 179 5.26 -7.66 0.20
C LYS A 179 5.15 -7.86 -1.30
N ASP A 180 4.93 -9.08 -1.73
CA ASP A 180 4.69 -9.42 -3.12
C ASP A 180 3.30 -8.90 -3.54
N TRP A 181 3.28 -7.81 -4.31
CA TRP A 181 2.05 -7.20 -4.76
C TRP A 181 1.45 -7.89 -5.98
N THR A 182 2.11 -8.87 -6.61
CA THR A 182 1.56 -9.58 -7.77
C THR A 182 0.17 -10.15 -7.46
N ALA A 183 -0.03 -10.75 -6.29
CA ALA A 183 -1.35 -11.25 -5.88
C ALA A 183 -2.42 -10.14 -5.73
N VAL A 184 -2.01 -8.92 -5.38
CA VAL A 184 -2.92 -7.76 -5.29
C VAL A 184 -3.34 -7.31 -6.69
N TYR A 185 -2.39 -7.25 -7.64
CA TYR A 185 -2.69 -6.91 -9.02
C TYR A 185 -3.57 -7.98 -9.68
N GLU A 186 -3.25 -9.26 -9.51
CA GLU A 186 -4.08 -10.36 -10.02
C GLU A 186 -5.52 -10.30 -9.50
N ALA A 187 -5.69 -10.02 -8.21
CA ALA A 187 -7.01 -9.85 -7.62
C ALA A 187 -7.75 -8.62 -8.16
N ALA A 188 -7.06 -7.50 -8.38
CA ALA A 188 -7.66 -6.28 -8.94
C ALA A 188 -8.07 -6.50 -10.40
N GLU A 189 -7.26 -7.23 -11.16
CA GLU A 189 -7.57 -7.61 -12.53
C GLU A 189 -8.77 -8.54 -12.62
N GLN A 190 -8.86 -9.52 -11.72
CA GLN A 190 -10.05 -10.38 -11.65
C GLN A 190 -11.28 -9.57 -11.29
N ASN A 191 -11.19 -8.71 -10.26
CA ASN A 191 -12.30 -7.86 -9.84
C ASN A 191 -12.84 -6.98 -10.98
N TYR A 192 -11.95 -6.39 -11.77
CA TYR A 192 -12.36 -5.57 -12.92
C TYR A 192 -13.01 -6.41 -14.03
N ARG A 193 -12.51 -7.62 -14.29
CA ARG A 193 -13.15 -8.55 -15.24
C ARG A 193 -14.56 -8.92 -14.80
N ASP A 194 -14.75 -9.22 -13.52
CA ASP A 194 -16.06 -9.60 -12.97
C ASP A 194 -17.05 -8.43 -13.08
N TYR A 195 -16.60 -7.21 -12.74
CA TYR A 195 -17.38 -5.99 -12.93
C TYR A 195 -17.84 -5.80 -14.38
N LEU A 196 -16.94 -5.96 -15.36
CA LEU A 196 -17.31 -5.81 -16.78
C LEU A 196 -18.31 -6.88 -17.22
N ALA A 197 -18.18 -8.10 -16.72
CA ALA A 197 -19.12 -9.18 -17.02
C ALA A 197 -20.51 -8.91 -16.43
N GLU A 198 -20.59 -8.39 -15.20
CA GLU A 198 -21.86 -8.02 -14.57
C GLU A 198 -22.49 -6.79 -15.23
N ALA A 199 -21.70 -5.75 -15.51
CA ALA A 199 -22.17 -4.53 -16.17
C ALA A 199 -22.67 -4.80 -17.60
N GLY A 200 -22.02 -5.70 -18.34
CA GLY A 200 -22.45 -6.11 -19.68
C GLY A 200 -23.69 -7.01 -19.70
N VAL A 201 -24.13 -7.53 -18.54
CA VAL A 201 -25.39 -8.29 -18.38
C VAL A 201 -26.55 -7.38 -17.95
N MET A 202 -26.26 -6.15 -17.51
CA MET A 202 -27.26 -5.13 -17.18
C MET A 202 -27.70 -4.28 -18.37
N GLU A 203 -27.14 -4.52 -19.55
CA GLU A 203 -27.49 -3.90 -20.85
C GLU A 203 -28.37 -4.84 -21.69
#